data_AF-S2VMR1-F1
#
_entry.id   AF-S2VMR1-F1
#
_cell.length_a   1.000
_cell.length_b   1.000
_cell.length_c   1.000
_cell.angle_alpha   90.00
_cell.angle_beta   90.00
_cell.angle_gamma   90.00
#
_symmetry.space_group_name_H-M   'P 1'
#
loop_
_entity.id
_entity.type
_entity.pdbx_description
1 polymer ?
#
loop_
_entity_poly.entity_id
_entity_poly.type
_entity_poly.pdbx_seq_one_letter_code
_entity_poly.pdbx_strand_id
1 'polypeptide(L)'
;MATEEFDRTIELKVTGMNCENCVKHVSAELDALPDVNSVLVTLNPEGTSSVLVYTPHDFSDEDLTAAVAEAGDYTVTEIIR
;
A
#
# COMPACT_ATOMS: atom_id res chain seq x y z
N MET A 1 10.55 -22.29 13.08
CA MET A 1 11.52 -21.43 12.38
C MET A 1 10.76 -20.75 11.25
N ALA A 2 11.05 -19.47 10.99
CA ALA A 2 10.27 -18.47 10.24
C ALA A 2 9.26 -17.71 11.09
N THR A 3 9.77 -16.96 12.07
CA THR A 3 9.19 -15.64 12.32
C THR A 3 9.72 -14.81 11.15
N GLU A 4 8.93 -14.59 10.11
CA GLU A 4 9.30 -13.62 9.07
C GLU A 4 9.36 -12.26 9.77
N GLU A 5 10.58 -11.82 10.05
CA GLU A 5 10.90 -10.51 10.59
C GLU A 5 10.58 -9.50 9.48
N PHE A 6 9.32 -9.13 9.36
CA PHE A 6 8.95 -7.89 8.68
C PHE A 6 9.55 -6.77 9.53
N ASP A 7 10.79 -6.38 9.21
CA ASP A 7 11.50 -5.33 9.93
C ASP A 7 10.69 -4.04 9.92
N ARG A 8 9.85 -3.85 8.88
CA ARG A 8 9.13 -2.60 8.63
C ARG A 8 7.71 -2.86 8.14
N THR A 9 6.84 -1.92 8.51
CA THR A 9 5.47 -1.85 8.01
C THR A 9 5.20 -0.40 7.67
N ILE A 10 4.80 -0.13 6.43
CA ILE A 10 4.51 1.22 5.95
C ILE A 10 3.00 1.31 5.74
N GLU A 11 2.34 2.24 6.42
CA GLU A 11 0.92 2.52 6.23
C GLU A 11 0.72 3.76 5.34
N LEU A 12 0.01 3.59 4.25
CA LEU A 12 -0.34 4.64 3.29
C LEU A 12 -1.82 5.01 3.46
N LYS A 13 -2.12 6.27 3.69
CA LYS A 13 -3.48 6.81 3.72
C LYS A 13 -3.87 7.29 2.34
N VAL A 14 -4.77 6.55 1.68
CA VAL A 14 -5.17 6.78 0.29
C VAL A 14 -6.63 7.23 0.23
N THR A 15 -6.88 8.31 -0.50
CA THR A 15 -8.24 8.84 -0.73
C THR A 15 -8.68 8.58 -2.17
N GLY A 16 -10.00 8.43 -2.37
CA GLY A 16 -10.59 8.18 -3.69
C GLY A 16 -10.85 6.70 -4.02
N MET A 17 -10.35 5.76 -3.21
CA MET A 17 -10.72 4.35 -3.34
C MET A 17 -12.13 4.10 -2.83
N ASN A 18 -13.08 3.82 -3.74
CA ASN A 18 -14.49 3.60 -3.40
C ASN A 18 -15.05 2.27 -3.90
N CYS A 19 -14.20 1.37 -4.42
CA CYS A 19 -14.62 0.10 -5.00
C CYS A 19 -13.67 -1.02 -4.59
N GLU A 20 -14.21 -2.21 -4.32
CA GLU A 20 -13.43 -3.39 -3.95
C GLU A 20 -12.47 -3.85 -5.06
N ASN A 21 -12.77 -3.55 -6.32
CA ASN A 21 -11.87 -3.85 -7.43
C ASN A 21 -10.61 -2.96 -7.39
N CYS A 22 -10.78 -1.68 -7.07
CA CYS A 22 -9.68 -0.72 -6.89
C CYS A 22 -8.69 -1.21 -5.83
N VAL A 23 -9.21 -1.73 -4.72
CA VAL A 23 -8.41 -2.32 -3.64
C VAL A 23 -7.52 -3.43 -4.15
N LYS A 24 -8.11 -4.39 -4.90
CA LYS A 24 -7.36 -5.54 -5.44
C LYS A 24 -6.26 -5.09 -6.39
N HIS A 25 -6.53 -4.07 -7.19
CA HIS A 25 -5.55 -3.52 -8.12
C HIS A 25 -4.39 -2.85 -7.39
N VAL A 26 -4.69 -1.98 -6.42
CA VAL A 26 -3.66 -1.31 -5.58
C VAL A 26 -2.85 -2.31 -4.78
N SER A 27 -3.48 -3.30 -4.15
CA SER A 27 -2.75 -4.33 -3.42
C SER A 27 -1.84 -5.15 -4.33
N ALA A 28 -2.29 -5.46 -5.56
CA ALA A 28 -1.51 -6.27 -6.49
C ALA A 28 -0.31 -5.50 -7.05
N GLU A 29 -0.47 -4.21 -7.38
CA GLU A 29 0.65 -3.36 -7.83
C GLU A 29 1.71 -3.18 -6.74
N LEU A 30 1.28 -2.94 -5.50
CA LEU A 30 2.19 -2.83 -4.36
C LEU A 30 2.86 -4.17 -4.03
N ASP A 31 2.14 -5.28 -4.12
CA ASP A 31 2.69 -6.64 -3.92
C ASP A 31 3.67 -7.03 -5.04
N ALA A 32 3.50 -6.48 -6.25
CA ALA A 32 4.40 -6.67 -7.37
C ALA A 32 5.73 -5.90 -7.24
N LEU A 33 5.84 -4.98 -6.28
CA LEU A 33 7.09 -4.27 -6.02
C LEU A 33 8.17 -5.24 -5.51
N PRO A 34 9.43 -5.08 -5.97
CA PRO A 34 10.54 -5.87 -5.44
C PRO A 34 10.71 -5.56 -3.96
N ASP A 35 10.94 -6.59 -3.14
CA ASP A 35 11.07 -6.47 -1.68
C ASP A 35 9.76 -6.15 -0.94
N VAL A 36 8.59 -6.27 -1.56
CA VAL A 36 7.32 -6.37 -0.82
C VAL A 36 7.01 -7.83 -0.54
N ASN A 37 6.65 -8.13 0.72
CA ASN A 37 6.37 -9.49 1.15
C ASN A 37 4.88 -9.71 1.42
N SER A 38 4.14 -8.65 1.78
CA SER A 38 2.68 -8.69 1.86
C SER A 38 2.09 -7.28 1.83
N VAL A 39 0.86 -7.17 1.33
CA VAL A 39 0.09 -5.92 1.34
C VAL A 39 -1.29 -6.18 1.93
N LEU A 40 -1.71 -5.33 2.86
CA LEU A 40 -3.02 -5.38 3.49
C LEU A 40 -3.75 -4.05 3.30
N VAL A 41 -4.84 -4.08 2.54
CA VAL A 41 -5.63 -2.88 2.23
C VAL A 41 -6.91 -2.87 3.04
N THR A 42 -7.14 -1.78 3.77
CA THR A 42 -8.38 -1.47 4.48
C THR A 42 -9.13 -0.40 3.69
N LEU A 43 -10.11 -0.83 2.90
CA LEU A 43 -11.00 0.06 2.16
C LEU A 43 -11.93 0.79 3.10
N ASN A 44 -11.98 2.11 2.99
CA ASN A 44 -12.95 2.94 3.68
C ASN A 44 -13.67 3.84 2.67
N PRO A 45 -14.84 3.43 2.15
CA PRO A 45 -15.56 4.18 1.12
C PRO A 45 -16.11 5.53 1.63
N GLU A 46 -16.29 5.67 2.95
CA GLU A 46 -16.80 6.90 3.56
C GLU A 46 -15.68 7.88 3.96
N GLY A 47 -14.41 7.57 3.66
CA GLY A 47 -13.28 8.40 4.06
C GLY A 47 -11.95 8.00 3.42
N THR A 48 -10.92 7.87 4.26
CA THR A 48 -9.57 7.54 3.82
C THR A 48 -9.30 6.05 4.02
N SER A 49 -8.92 5.38 2.94
CA SER A 49 -8.51 3.99 2.97
C SER A 49 -7.06 3.87 3.45
N SER A 50 -6.72 2.78 4.12
CA SER A 50 -5.37 2.55 4.65
C SER A 50 -4.73 1.35 3.99
N VAL A 51 -3.51 1.47 3.50
CA VAL A 51 -2.76 0.39 2.85
C VAL A 51 -1.51 0.11 3.65
N LEU A 52 -1.42 -1.08 4.23
CA LEU A 52 -0.28 -1.55 5.00
C LEU A 52 0.61 -2.39 4.09
N VAL A 53 1.86 -1.98 3.92
CA VAL A 53 2.87 -2.66 3.13
C VAL A 53 3.91 -3.26 4.08
N TYR A 54 4.08 -4.56 4.00
CA TYR A 54 5.06 -5.30 4.79
C TYR A 54 6.29 -5.58 3.94
N THR A 55 7.43 -5.03 4.35
CA THR A 55 8.68 -5.09 3.60
C THR A 55 9.89 -5.12 4.53
N PRO A 56 10.97 -5.84 4.18
CA PRO A 56 12.25 -5.74 4.85
C PRO A 56 13.09 -4.52 4.41
N HIS A 57 12.67 -3.78 3.37
CA HIS A 57 13.41 -2.66 2.79
C HIS A 57 12.67 -1.33 2.98
N ASP A 58 13.36 -0.20 2.85
CA ASP A 58 12.72 1.13 2.76
C ASP A 58 12.34 1.47 1.32
N PHE A 59 11.14 2.01 1.14
CA PHE A 59 10.74 2.62 -0.12
C PHE A 59 10.70 4.13 0.03
N SER A 60 11.01 4.83 -1.05
CA SER A 60 10.80 6.26 -1.11
C SER A 60 9.30 6.56 -1.17
N ASP A 61 8.92 7.73 -0.69
CA ASP A 61 7.54 8.25 -0.77
C ASP A 61 7.07 8.25 -2.24
N GLU A 62 7.98 8.58 -3.15
CA GLU A 62 7.76 8.61 -4.60
C GLU A 62 7.49 7.22 -5.18
N ASP A 63 8.23 6.18 -4.78
CA ASP A 63 8.03 4.81 -5.26
C ASP A 63 6.66 4.25 -4.84
N LEU A 64 6.29 4.46 -3.58
CA LEU A 64 5.00 4.03 -3.05
C LEU A 64 3.84 4.78 -3.71
N THR A 65 3.99 6.10 -3.89
CA THR A 65 2.97 6.92 -4.54
C THR A 65 2.86 6.57 -6.02
N ALA A 66 3.97 6.31 -6.70
CA ALA A 66 3.99 5.87 -8.09
C ALA A 66 3.27 4.52 -8.25
N ALA A 67 3.56 3.53 -7.42
CA ALA A 67 2.86 2.23 -7.45
C ALA A 67 1.35 2.37 -7.22
N VAL A 68 0.93 3.24 -6.28
CA VAL A 68 -0.49 3.52 -6.06
C VAL A 68 -1.12 4.26 -7.25
N ALA A 69 -0.38 5.17 -7.89
CA ALA A 69 -0.83 5.92 -9.07
C ALA A 69 -0.93 5.05 -10.33
N GLU A 70 -0.04 4.07 -10.49
CA GLU A 70 -0.08 3.09 -11.59
C GLU A 70 -1.28 2.14 -11.43
N ALA A 71 -1.63 1.78 -10.19
CA ALA A 71 -2.84 1.01 -9.91
C ALA A 71 -4.14 1.77 -10.24
N GLY A 72 -4.09 3.11 -10.21
CA GLY A 72 -5.15 4.02 -10.62
C GLY A 72 -4.94 5.46 -10.12
N ASP A 73 -5.80 6.40 -10.50
CA ASP A 73 -5.74 7.81 -10.08
C ASP A 73 -6.13 8.04 -8.60
N TYR A 74 -5.39 7.45 -7.66
CA TYR A 74 -5.58 7.66 -6.22
C TYR A 74 -4.53 8.61 -5.65
N THR A 75 -4.88 9.30 -4.56
CA THR A 75 -3.98 10.24 -3.90
C THR A 75 -3.58 9.72 -2.53
N VAL A 76 -2.27 9.51 -2.33
CA VAL A 76 -1.67 9.25 -1.02
C VAL A 76 -1.61 10.58 -0.26
N THR A 77 -2.34 10.64 0.84
CA THR A 77 -2.44 11.82 1.71
C THR A 77 -1.45 11.79 2.87
N GLU A 78 -1.06 10.60 3.32
CA GLU A 78 -0.16 10.42 4.46
C GLU A 78 0.58 9.08 4.35
N ILE A 79 1.83 9.05 4.82
CA ILE A 79 2.70 7.87 4.85
C ILE A 79 3.26 7.73 6.26
N ILE A 80 2.97 6.61 6.91
CA ILE A 80 3.32 6.29 8.29
C ILE A 80 4.27 5.11 8.27
N ARG A 81 5.36 5.18 9.05
CA ARG A 81 6.49 4.24 9.05
C ARG A 81 6.99 4.01 10.47
#